data_AF-A0A954H3Y1-F1
#
_entry.id   AF-A0A954H3Y1-F1
#
_cell.length_a   1.000
_cell.length_b   1.000
_cell.length_c   1.000
_cell.angle_alpha   90.00
_cell.angle_beta   90.00
_cell.angle_gamma   90.00
#
_symmetry.space_group_name_H-M   'P 1'
#
loop_
_entity.id
_entity.type
_entity.pdbx_description
1 polymer ?
#
loop_
_entity_poly.entity_id
_entity_poly.type
_entity_poly.pdbx_seq_one_letter_code
_entity_poly.pdbx_strand_id
1 'polypeptide(L)'
;VKLYCRTHPGRIKTLALDEGSRTSAALSKVILAEKYGVIPKTEPLRMDFSTRQSSADAVLLIGDRAMVAPDESFEEVIDLGAFWYDWTGLPFVFAMWVARRNAQTEGVDAALCQARDLGLKAIHRIGRNAAADLGITEETAIHYLTKNLHYHLTSAERNGLRLFCDLASQHNLVNPNVDIVFRDFVPA
;
A
#
# COMPACT_ATOMS: atom_id res chain seq x y z
N VAL A 1 2.46 -0.56 5.24
CA VAL A 1 1.39 0.47 5.27
C VAL A 1 0.56 0.18 6.50
N LYS A 2 0.30 1.17 7.36
CA LYS A 2 -0.29 0.91 8.68
C LYS A 2 -1.50 1.79 8.96
N LEU A 3 -2.53 1.20 9.55
CA LEU A 3 -3.68 1.88 10.13
C LEU A 3 -3.54 1.84 11.66
N TYR A 4 -3.36 3.01 12.25
CA TYR A 4 -3.19 3.18 13.69
C TYR A 4 -4.54 3.54 14.31
N CYS A 5 -5.05 2.69 15.20
CA CYS A 5 -6.39 2.81 15.76
C CYS A 5 -6.32 3.20 17.23
N ARG A 6 -6.93 4.35 17.59
CA ARG A 6 -7.04 4.81 18.99
C ARG A 6 -8.18 4.13 19.73
N THR A 7 -9.08 3.50 18.99
CA THR A 7 -10.17 2.67 19.52
C THR A 7 -10.24 1.36 18.74
N HIS A 8 -10.87 0.32 19.30
CA HIS A 8 -11.18 -0.93 18.58
C HIS A 8 -11.75 -0.63 17.19
N PRO A 9 -11.30 -1.30 16.10
CA PRO A 9 -11.65 -0.88 14.75
C PRO A 9 -13.15 -0.85 14.45
N GLY A 10 -13.94 -1.73 15.06
CA GLY A 10 -15.41 -1.72 15.00
C GLY A 10 -16.11 -0.54 15.70
N ARG A 11 -15.35 0.39 16.29
CA ARG A 11 -15.85 1.63 16.92
C ARG A 11 -15.36 2.91 16.24
N ILE A 12 -14.56 2.80 15.17
CA ILE A 12 -14.00 3.94 14.44
C ILE A 12 -15.14 4.70 13.75
N LYS A 13 -15.31 5.98 14.10
CA LYS A 13 -16.27 6.92 13.49
C LYS A 13 -15.57 7.93 12.59
N THR A 14 -14.32 8.26 12.88
CA THR A 14 -13.51 9.18 12.07
C THR A 14 -12.17 8.56 11.67
N LEU A 15 -11.75 8.78 10.43
CA LEU A 15 -10.53 8.21 9.86
C LEU A 15 -9.73 9.31 9.14
N ALA A 16 -8.53 9.59 9.64
CA ALA A 16 -7.58 10.46 8.96
C ALA A 16 -6.76 9.67 7.94
N LEU A 17 -6.71 10.16 6.70
CA LEU A 17 -6.10 9.48 5.56
C LEU A 17 -4.88 10.24 5.07
N ASP A 18 -3.69 9.61 5.11
CA ASP A 18 -2.49 10.19 4.50
C ASP A 18 -2.74 10.53 3.02
N GLU A 19 -2.59 11.81 2.67
CA GLU A 19 -2.82 12.33 1.32
C GLU A 19 -1.87 11.70 0.27
N GLY A 20 -0.75 11.12 0.71
CA GLY A 20 0.22 10.45 -0.15
C GLY A 20 -0.27 9.15 -0.78
N SER A 21 -1.46 8.62 -0.43
CA SER A 21 -1.95 7.38 -1.06
C SER A 21 -3.47 7.29 -1.24
N ARG A 22 -3.90 7.12 -2.50
CA ARG A 22 -5.28 6.75 -2.83
C ARG A 22 -5.56 5.26 -2.61
N THR A 23 -4.60 4.38 -2.92
CA THR A 23 -4.79 2.91 -2.81
C THR A 23 -5.00 2.49 -1.36
N SER A 24 -4.11 2.92 -0.46
CA SER A 24 -4.20 2.58 0.96
C SER A 24 -5.41 3.21 1.64
N ALA A 25 -5.82 4.41 1.19
CA ALA A 25 -7.05 5.05 1.64
C ALA A 25 -8.30 4.24 1.24
N ALA A 26 -8.33 3.68 0.04
CA ALA A 26 -9.41 2.78 -0.37
C ALA A 26 -9.37 1.44 0.39
N LEU A 27 -8.18 0.82 0.53
CA LEU A 27 -8.02 -0.45 1.24
C LEU A 27 -8.44 -0.36 2.71
N SER A 28 -8.06 0.70 3.42
CA SER A 28 -8.49 0.89 4.82
C SER A 28 -10.01 1.00 4.94
N LYS A 29 -10.68 1.71 4.03
CA LYS A 29 -12.15 1.79 4.00
C LYS A 29 -12.79 0.42 3.72
N VAL A 30 -12.25 -0.33 2.77
CA VAL A 30 -12.71 -1.71 2.46
C VAL A 30 -12.59 -2.60 3.69
N ILE A 31 -11.43 -2.62 4.35
CA ILE A 31 -11.20 -3.44 5.54
C ILE A 31 -12.17 -3.07 6.66
N LEU A 32 -12.33 -1.77 6.95
CA LEU A 32 -13.23 -1.31 8.01
C LEU A 32 -14.69 -1.65 7.72
N ALA A 33 -15.14 -1.53 6.48
CA ALA A 33 -16.50 -1.88 6.09
C ALA A 33 -16.73 -3.39 6.13
N GLU A 34 -15.86 -4.18 5.50
CA GLU A 34 -16.03 -5.62 5.31
C GLU A 34 -15.78 -6.45 6.57
N LYS A 35 -14.81 -6.05 7.39
CA LYS A 35 -14.38 -6.83 8.56
C LYS A 35 -14.91 -6.32 9.87
N TYR A 36 -15.21 -5.03 9.95
CA TYR A 36 -15.63 -4.38 11.18
C TYR A 36 -17.01 -3.74 11.09
N GLY A 37 -17.63 -3.69 9.90
CA GLY A 37 -18.99 -3.18 9.71
C GLY A 37 -19.11 -1.66 9.89
N VAL A 38 -18.01 -0.90 9.78
CA VAL A 38 -18.00 0.54 10.00
C VAL A 38 -17.59 1.32 8.75
N ILE A 39 -18.25 2.46 8.54
CA ILE A 39 -17.97 3.40 7.44
C ILE A 39 -17.67 4.77 8.06
N PRO A 40 -16.42 5.06 8.42
CA PRO A 40 -16.08 6.28 9.13
C PRO A 40 -16.12 7.51 8.22
N LYS A 41 -16.40 8.67 8.81
CA LYS A 41 -16.17 9.96 8.15
C LYS A 41 -14.67 10.17 7.97
N THR A 42 -14.26 10.54 6.76
CA THR A 42 -12.84 10.67 6.45
C THR A 42 -12.38 12.12 6.40
N GLU A 43 -11.17 12.37 6.86
CA GLU A 43 -10.47 13.64 6.74
C GLU A 43 -9.05 13.44 6.18
N PRO A 44 -8.49 14.40 5.45
CA PRO A 44 -7.11 14.31 4.99
C PRO A 44 -6.12 14.47 6.14
N LEU A 45 -5.06 13.68 6.13
CA LEU A 45 -3.85 13.89 6.92
C LEU A 45 -2.75 14.41 5.99
N ARG A 46 -2.37 15.67 6.18
CA ARG A 46 -1.30 16.28 5.39
C ARG A 46 0.03 15.57 5.58
N MET A 47 0.89 15.62 4.56
CA MET A 47 2.20 14.96 4.59
C MET A 47 3.15 15.50 5.68
N ASP A 48 2.94 16.73 6.14
CA ASP A 48 3.70 17.36 7.22
C ASP A 48 3.11 17.12 8.62
N PHE A 49 2.01 16.38 8.74
CA PHE A 49 1.27 16.21 10.01
C PHE A 49 1.45 14.81 10.59
N SER A 50 1.99 14.72 11.81
CA SER A 50 2.01 13.49 12.60
C SER A 50 0.61 13.03 13.02
N THR A 51 0.51 11.80 13.53
CA THR A 51 -0.75 11.23 14.04
C THR A 51 -1.41 12.11 15.10
N ARG A 52 -0.62 12.72 15.99
CA ARG A 52 -1.07 13.59 17.08
C ARG A 52 -1.77 14.87 16.62
N GLN A 53 -1.58 15.27 15.36
CA GLN A 53 -2.22 16.46 14.78
C GLN A 53 -3.62 16.17 14.21
N SER A 54 -4.09 14.92 14.24
CA SER A 54 -5.48 14.56 13.97
C SER A 54 -6.13 14.01 15.23
N SER A 55 -7.39 14.37 15.47
CA SER A 55 -8.23 13.83 16.53
C SER A 55 -9.09 12.63 16.06
N ALA A 56 -8.84 12.11 14.86
CA ALA A 56 -9.60 10.99 14.32
C ALA A 56 -9.45 9.71 15.17
N ASP A 57 -10.45 8.83 15.15
CA ASP A 57 -10.41 7.56 15.87
C ASP A 57 -9.33 6.61 15.32
N ALA A 58 -8.97 6.77 14.04
CA ALA A 58 -7.85 6.09 13.42
C ALA A 58 -7.11 6.96 12.40
N VAL A 59 -5.83 6.66 12.19
CA VAL A 59 -4.94 7.38 11.28
C VAL A 59 -4.22 6.39 10.37
N LEU A 60 -4.40 6.55 9.06
CA LEU A 60 -3.64 5.81 8.05
C LEU A 60 -2.31 6.52 7.80
N LEU A 61 -1.19 5.79 7.87
CA LEU A 61 0.13 6.24 7.42
C LEU A 61 0.68 5.34 6.32
N ILE A 62 1.35 5.96 5.35
CA ILE A 62 1.92 5.29 4.17
C ILE A 62 3.37 5.72 3.92
N GLY A 63 4.06 4.94 3.08
CA GLY A 63 5.45 5.21 2.70
C GLY A 63 6.40 5.20 3.90
N ASP A 64 7.43 6.02 3.80
CA ASP A 64 8.50 6.13 4.78
C ASP A 64 8.00 6.49 6.19
N ARG A 65 6.92 7.28 6.24
CA ARG A 65 6.25 7.70 7.49
C ARG A 65 5.68 6.54 8.29
N ALA A 66 5.40 5.41 7.64
CA ALA A 66 4.91 4.19 8.29
C ALA A 66 6.04 3.22 8.70
N MET A 67 7.30 3.52 8.31
CA MET A 67 8.45 2.70 8.68
C MET A 67 8.86 2.91 10.15
N VAL A 68 8.69 4.12 10.66
CA VAL A 68 8.91 4.45 12.08
C VAL A 68 7.57 4.47 12.80
N ALA A 69 7.51 3.83 13.98
CA ALA A 69 6.31 3.91 14.81
C ALA A 69 6.13 5.36 15.30
N PRO A 70 4.92 5.94 15.19
CA PRO A 70 4.64 7.22 15.81
C PRO A 70 4.90 7.13 17.30
N ASP A 71 5.44 8.21 17.87
CA ASP A 71 5.50 8.38 19.31
C ASP A 71 4.08 8.70 19.81
N GLU A 72 3.19 7.70 19.83
CA GLU A 72 1.81 7.74 20.33
C GLU A 72 1.36 6.30 20.58
N SER A 73 0.56 6.07 21.63
CA SER A 73 -0.01 4.75 21.92
C SER A 73 -1.33 4.54 21.19
N PHE A 74 -1.50 3.37 20.59
CA PHE A 74 -2.70 2.98 19.87
C PHE A 74 -3.28 1.69 20.48
N GLU A 75 -4.61 1.57 20.48
CA GLU A 75 -5.30 0.34 20.91
C GLU A 75 -4.98 -0.81 19.96
N GLU A 76 -4.89 -0.52 18.66
CA GLU A 76 -4.55 -1.50 17.63
C GLU A 76 -3.73 -0.86 16.50
N VAL A 77 -2.80 -1.62 15.93
CA VAL A 77 -2.03 -1.22 14.73
C VAL A 77 -2.16 -2.32 13.70
N ILE A 78 -2.82 -2.00 12.59
CA ILE A 78 -3.08 -2.95 11.51
C ILE A 78 -2.11 -2.70 10.37
N ASP A 79 -1.23 -3.66 10.05
CA ASP A 79 -0.55 -3.65 8.77
C ASP A 79 -1.53 -4.09 7.68
N LEU A 80 -1.86 -3.19 6.76
CA LEU A 80 -2.91 -3.44 5.78
C LEU A 80 -2.57 -4.57 4.80
N GLY A 81 -1.28 -4.76 4.48
CA GLY A 81 -0.84 -5.81 3.58
C GLY A 81 -0.92 -7.18 4.24
N ALA A 82 -0.44 -7.28 5.49
CA ALA A 82 -0.55 -8.51 6.27
C ALA A 82 -2.01 -8.87 6.55
N PHE A 83 -2.82 -7.91 7.00
CA PHE A 83 -4.25 -8.12 7.26
C PHE A 83 -4.99 -8.60 6.01
N TRP A 84 -4.72 -7.98 4.84
CA TRP A 84 -5.29 -8.42 3.58
C TRP A 84 -4.91 -9.86 3.24
N TYR A 85 -3.64 -10.23 3.41
CA TYR A 85 -3.17 -11.58 3.15
C TYR A 85 -3.81 -12.60 4.10
N ASP A 86 -3.88 -12.30 5.39
CA ASP A 86 -4.49 -13.17 6.39
C ASP A 86 -5.99 -13.36 6.14
N TRP A 87 -6.68 -12.32 5.67
CA TRP A 87 -8.09 -12.38 5.35
C TRP A 87 -8.37 -13.14 4.03
N THR A 88 -7.60 -12.86 2.97
CA THR A 88 -7.95 -13.27 1.61
C THR A 88 -7.11 -14.44 1.07
N GLY A 89 -5.96 -14.70 1.70
CA GLY A 89 -4.93 -15.60 1.17
C GLY A 89 -4.23 -15.08 -0.09
N LEU A 90 -4.46 -13.82 -0.48
CA LEU A 90 -3.93 -13.23 -1.71
C LEU A 90 -2.96 -12.09 -1.41
N PRO A 91 -1.91 -11.88 -2.23
CA PRO A 91 -1.05 -10.71 -2.12
C PRO A 91 -1.82 -9.43 -2.49
N PHE A 92 -1.43 -8.30 -1.91
CA PHE A 92 -2.02 -6.98 -2.21
C PHE A 92 -1.14 -6.16 -3.16
N VAL A 93 -1.75 -5.55 -4.17
CA VAL A 93 -1.06 -4.71 -5.16
C VAL A 93 -1.21 -3.23 -4.80
N PHE A 94 -0.20 -2.65 -4.16
CA PHE A 94 -0.22 -1.23 -3.78
C PHE A 94 -0.02 -0.28 -4.96
N ALA A 95 0.84 -0.65 -5.92
CA ALA A 95 1.19 0.18 -7.06
C ALA A 95 1.59 -0.67 -8.27
N MET A 96 1.42 -0.11 -9.47
CA MET A 96 1.83 -0.71 -10.74
C MET A 96 2.32 0.38 -11.69
N TRP A 97 3.20 0.03 -12.61
CA TRP A 97 3.47 0.85 -13.79
C TRP A 97 2.31 0.70 -14.77
N VAL A 98 1.69 1.82 -15.13
CA VAL A 98 0.53 1.86 -16.03
C VAL A 98 0.74 2.91 -17.10
N ALA A 99 0.33 2.59 -18.33
CA ALA A 99 0.35 3.50 -19.46
C ALA A 99 -1.05 3.61 -20.05
N ARG A 100 -1.36 4.75 -20.69
CA ARG A 100 -2.61 4.89 -21.45
C ARG A 100 -2.60 3.93 -22.63
N ARG A 101 -3.77 3.46 -23.06
CA ARG A 101 -3.91 2.48 -24.15
C ARG A 101 -3.17 2.86 -25.43
N ASN A 102 -3.13 4.16 -25.75
CA ASN A 102 -2.52 4.69 -26.97
C ASN A 102 -1.08 5.23 -26.75
N ALA A 103 -0.48 4.99 -25.59
CA ALA A 103 0.89 5.40 -25.34
C ALA A 103 1.88 4.51 -26.12
N GLN A 104 2.93 5.11 -26.67
CA GLN A 104 4.06 4.36 -27.23
C GLN A 104 4.94 3.87 -26.08
N THR A 105 4.99 2.55 -25.89
CA THR A 105 5.70 1.91 -24.76
C THR A 105 6.74 0.90 -25.23
N GLU A 106 7.14 0.95 -26.50
CA GLU A 106 8.14 0.03 -27.06
C GLU A 106 9.45 0.14 -26.29
N GLY A 107 9.95 -1.00 -25.78
CA GLY A 107 11.19 -1.09 -24.99
C GLY A 107 11.08 -0.58 -23.53
N VAL A 108 9.99 0.08 -23.14
CA VAL A 108 9.82 0.63 -21.78
C VAL A 108 9.67 -0.49 -20.75
N ASP A 109 8.92 -1.53 -21.08
CA ASP A 109 8.73 -2.71 -20.24
C ASP A 109 10.06 -3.45 -20.00
N ALA A 110 10.86 -3.66 -21.05
CA ALA A 110 12.18 -4.25 -20.94
C ALA A 110 13.12 -3.39 -20.06
N ALA A 111 13.12 -2.07 -20.27
CA ALA A 111 13.93 -1.14 -19.47
C ALA A 111 13.54 -1.15 -17.99
N LEU A 112 12.24 -1.13 -17.67
CA LEU A 112 11.74 -1.20 -16.29
C LEU A 112 12.06 -2.55 -15.64
N CYS A 113 11.93 -3.67 -16.37
CA CYS A 113 12.31 -4.99 -15.87
C CYS A 113 13.81 -5.07 -15.59
N GLN A 114 14.65 -4.58 -16.51
CA GLN A 114 16.09 -4.53 -16.31
C GLN A 114 16.48 -3.65 -15.11
N ALA A 115 15.85 -2.48 -14.96
CA ALA A 115 16.09 -1.60 -13.82
C ALA A 115 15.73 -2.25 -12.48
N ARG A 116 14.58 -2.96 -12.41
CA ARG A 116 14.20 -3.77 -11.25
C ARG A 116 15.27 -4.81 -10.93
N ASP A 117 15.68 -5.60 -11.93
CA ASP A 117 16.61 -6.71 -11.73
C ASP A 117 18.00 -6.23 -11.29
N LEU A 118 18.47 -5.09 -11.84
CA LEU A 118 19.68 -4.41 -11.37
C LEU A 118 19.52 -3.89 -9.94
N GLY A 119 18.36 -3.32 -9.61
CA GLY A 119 18.04 -2.87 -8.25
C GLY A 119 18.09 -3.99 -7.23
N LEU A 120 17.51 -5.15 -7.55
CA LEU A 120 17.54 -6.35 -6.71
C LEU A 120 18.96 -6.89 -6.48
N LYS A 121 19.82 -6.85 -7.51
CA LYS A 121 21.24 -7.21 -7.35
C LYS A 121 22.01 -6.20 -6.49
N ALA A 122 21.55 -4.95 -6.45
CA ALA A 122 22.15 -3.86 -5.68
C ALA A 122 21.44 -3.59 -4.34
N ILE A 123 20.58 -4.51 -3.86
CA ILE A 123 19.63 -4.22 -2.77
C ILE A 123 20.30 -3.79 -1.47
N HIS A 124 21.45 -4.39 -1.12
CA HIS A 124 22.22 -4.00 0.07
C HIS A 124 22.72 -2.55 -0.03
N ARG A 125 23.23 -2.15 -1.21
CA ARG A 125 23.69 -0.77 -1.43
C ARG A 125 22.52 0.22 -1.36
N ILE A 126 21.38 -0.12 -1.96
CA ILE A 126 20.17 0.71 -1.93
C ILE A 126 19.65 0.83 -0.50
N GLY A 127 19.54 -0.29 0.22
CA GLY A 127 19.06 -0.34 1.60
C GLY A 127 19.94 0.48 2.54
N ARG A 128 21.27 0.39 2.43
CA ARG A 128 22.19 1.24 3.21
C ARG A 128 21.97 2.72 3.00
N ASN A 129 21.89 3.15 1.74
CA ASN A 129 21.73 4.55 1.41
C ASN A 129 20.39 5.08 1.96
N ALA A 130 19.30 4.33 1.75
CA ALA A 130 17.98 4.71 2.23
C ALA A 130 17.86 4.68 3.76
N ALA A 131 18.50 3.72 4.44
CA ALA A 131 18.41 3.59 5.89
C ALA A 131 18.88 4.85 6.64
N ALA A 132 19.97 5.47 6.16
CA ALA A 132 20.50 6.71 6.74
C ALA A 132 19.52 7.87 6.61
N ASP A 133 18.92 8.06 5.43
CA ASP A 133 17.96 9.14 5.17
C ASP A 133 16.66 8.98 5.96
N LEU A 134 16.27 7.72 6.23
CA LEU A 134 15.02 7.36 6.90
C LEU A 134 15.15 7.18 8.41
N GLY A 135 16.37 7.22 8.96
CA GLY A 135 16.61 6.99 10.39
C GLY A 135 16.25 5.58 10.86
N ILE A 136 16.36 4.58 9.97
CA ILE A 136 16.12 3.16 10.27
C ILE A 136 17.41 2.35 10.14
N THR A 137 17.40 1.09 10.60
CA THR A 137 18.56 0.22 10.40
C THR A 137 18.67 -0.26 8.95
N GLU A 138 19.89 -0.52 8.48
CA GLU A 138 20.14 -1.19 7.18
C GLU A 138 19.35 -2.49 7.08
N GLU A 139 19.32 -3.28 8.15
CA GLU A 139 18.56 -4.53 8.21
C GLU A 139 17.06 -4.30 7.96
N THR A 140 16.47 -3.28 8.60
CA THR A 140 15.05 -2.93 8.40
C THR A 140 14.78 -2.54 6.95
N ALA A 141 15.63 -1.69 6.37
CA ALA A 141 15.49 -1.26 4.98
C ALA A 141 15.59 -2.44 4.00
N ILE A 142 16.60 -3.30 4.17
CA ILE A 142 16.81 -4.46 3.30
C ILE A 142 15.67 -5.48 3.48
N HIS A 143 15.24 -5.73 4.72
CA HIS A 143 14.12 -6.61 4.99
C HIS A 143 12.86 -6.12 4.29
N TYR A 144 12.52 -4.84 4.42
CA TYR A 144 11.38 -4.24 3.73
C TYR A 144 11.48 -4.43 2.20
N LEU A 145 12.63 -4.12 1.62
CA LEU A 145 12.83 -4.20 0.17
C LEU A 145 12.86 -5.63 -0.39
N THR A 146 13.09 -6.66 0.43
CA THR A 146 13.26 -8.06 -0.02
C THR A 146 12.20 -9.03 0.47
N LYS A 147 11.55 -8.74 1.60
CA LYS A 147 10.56 -9.61 2.27
C LYS A 147 9.16 -9.03 2.26
N ASN A 148 9.02 -7.70 2.32
CA ASN A 148 7.70 -7.06 2.33
C ASN A 148 7.26 -6.63 0.92
N LEU A 149 8.22 -6.35 0.03
CA LEU A 149 7.93 -5.94 -1.34
C LEU A 149 8.15 -7.09 -2.33
N HIS A 150 7.13 -7.31 -3.16
CA HIS A 150 7.17 -8.21 -4.30
C HIS A 150 7.04 -7.40 -5.60
N TYR A 151 7.96 -7.61 -6.54
CA TYR A 151 8.11 -6.78 -7.74
C TYR A 151 7.63 -7.44 -9.03
N HIS A 152 6.93 -8.58 -8.91
CA HIS A 152 6.38 -9.33 -10.02
C HIS A 152 4.87 -9.42 -9.86
N LEU A 153 4.15 -9.13 -10.94
CA LEU A 153 2.70 -9.23 -10.98
C LEU A 153 2.32 -10.57 -11.61
N THR A 154 2.25 -11.63 -10.82
CA THR A 154 1.88 -12.97 -11.28
C THR A 154 0.36 -13.17 -11.22
N SER A 155 -0.12 -14.40 -11.42
CA SER A 155 -1.55 -14.71 -11.31
C SER A 155 -2.11 -14.41 -9.91
N ALA A 156 -1.33 -14.65 -8.85
CA ALA A 156 -1.76 -14.40 -7.48
C ALA A 156 -2.02 -12.91 -7.23
N GLU A 157 -1.11 -12.03 -7.65
CA GLU A 157 -1.26 -10.58 -7.53
C GLU A 157 -2.40 -10.04 -8.38
N ARG A 158 -2.63 -10.60 -9.58
CA ARG A 158 -3.79 -10.22 -10.41
C ARG A 158 -5.12 -10.61 -9.77
N ASN A 159 -5.17 -11.77 -9.12
CA ASN A 159 -6.36 -12.21 -8.39
C ASN A 159 -6.61 -11.31 -7.17
N GLY A 160 -5.55 -10.97 -6.41
CA GLY A 160 -5.64 -10.01 -5.31
C GLY A 160 -6.11 -8.63 -5.76
N LEU A 161 -5.56 -8.12 -6.87
CA LEU A 161 -6.00 -6.85 -7.47
C LEU A 161 -7.47 -6.90 -7.89
N ARG A 162 -7.93 -7.99 -8.53
CA ARG A 162 -9.33 -8.16 -8.94
C ARG A 162 -10.26 -8.14 -7.73
N LEU A 163 -9.95 -8.94 -6.70
CA LEU A 163 -10.76 -8.98 -5.47
C LEU A 163 -10.82 -7.59 -4.81
N PHE A 164 -9.69 -6.88 -4.75
CA PHE A 164 -9.67 -5.51 -4.23
C PHE A 164 -10.57 -4.57 -5.05
N CYS A 165 -10.50 -4.63 -6.39
CA CYS A 165 -11.35 -3.82 -7.26
C CYS A 165 -12.84 -4.13 -7.07
N ASP A 166 -13.21 -5.40 -6.91
CA ASP A 166 -14.60 -5.82 -6.69
C ASP A 166 -15.13 -5.24 -5.36
N LEU A 167 -14.40 -5.44 -4.26
CA LEU A 167 -14.76 -4.90 -2.94
C LEU A 167 -14.77 -3.36 -2.93
N ALA A 168 -13.76 -2.72 -3.51
CA ALA A 168 -13.70 -1.27 -3.58
C ALA A 168 -14.85 -0.69 -4.42
N SER A 169 -15.31 -1.39 -5.46
CA SER A 169 -16.45 -0.97 -6.28
C SER A 169 -17.76 -1.08 -5.52
N GLN A 170 -17.96 -2.13 -4.70
CA GLN A 170 -19.14 -2.28 -3.84
C GLN A 170 -19.28 -1.09 -2.87
N HIS A 171 -18.16 -0.53 -2.43
CA HIS A 171 -18.10 0.67 -1.57
C HIS A 171 -18.00 1.99 -2.33
N ASN A 172 -18.20 2.00 -3.65
CA ASN A 172 -18.12 3.18 -4.52
C ASN A 172 -16.78 3.94 -4.45
N LEU A 173 -15.68 3.24 -4.19
CA LEU A 173 -14.35 3.82 -4.05
C LEU A 173 -13.57 3.88 -5.37
N VAL A 174 -13.95 3.05 -6.33
CA VAL A 174 -13.34 2.97 -7.67
C VAL A 174 -14.42 2.82 -8.74
N ASN A 175 -14.06 3.10 -9.99
CA ASN A 175 -14.93 2.84 -11.14
C ASN A 175 -14.88 1.34 -11.49
N PRO A 176 -16.00 0.61 -11.48
CA PRO A 176 -16.02 -0.82 -11.81
C PRO A 176 -15.73 -1.11 -13.30
N ASN A 177 -15.86 -0.11 -14.18
CA ASN A 177 -15.81 -0.29 -15.63
C ASN A 177 -14.42 -0.01 -16.24
N VAL A 178 -13.34 -0.32 -15.51
CA VAL A 178 -11.97 -0.12 -16.01
C VAL A 178 -11.42 -1.42 -16.57
N ASP A 179 -11.26 -1.47 -17.89
CA ASP A 179 -10.57 -2.57 -18.57
C ASP A 179 -9.04 -2.39 -18.49
N ILE A 180 -8.39 -3.21 -17.66
CA ILE A 180 -6.93 -3.23 -17.49
C ILE A 180 -6.35 -4.37 -18.34
N VAL A 181 -5.62 -3.99 -19.39
CA VAL A 181 -4.85 -4.94 -20.20
C VAL A 181 -3.46 -5.09 -19.58
N PHE A 182 -3.14 -6.32 -19.17
CA PHE A 182 -1.82 -6.63 -18.66
C PHE A 182 -0.86 -7.01 -19.78
N ARG A 183 0.38 -6.53 -19.70
CA ARG A 183 1.48 -6.94 -20.57
C ARG A 183 2.43 -7.81 -19.77
N ASP A 184 2.55 -9.06 -20.19
CA ASP A 184 3.46 -10.01 -19.56
C ASP A 184 4.79 -9.93 -20.29
N PHE A 185 5.79 -9.34 -19.64
CA PHE A 185 7.16 -9.43 -20.11
C PHE A 185 7.71 -10.80 -19.71
N VAL A 186 7.71 -11.74 -20.65
CA VAL A 186 8.45 -13.00 -20.56
C VAL A 186 9.77 -12.76 -21.29
N PRO A 187 10.93 -12.74 -20.61
CA PRO A 187 12.21 -12.66 -21.30
C PRO A 187 12.33 -13.82 -22.30
N ALA A 188 12.79 -13.51 -23.51
CA ALA A 188 13.11 -14.52 -24.52
C ALA A 188 14.25 -15.45 -24.07
#